data_AF-A0A923FV66-F1
#
_entry.id   AF-A0A923FV66-F1
#
_cell.length_a   1.000
_cell.length_b   1.000
_cell.length_c   1.000
_cell.angle_alpha   90.00
_cell.angle_beta   90.00
_cell.angle_gamma   90.00
#
_symmetry.space_group_name_H-M   'P 1'
#
loop_
_entity.id
_entity.type
_entity.pdbx_description
1 polymer ?
#
loop_
_entity_poly.entity_id
_entity_poly.type
_entity_poly.pdbx_seq_one_letter_code
_entity_poly.pdbx_strand_id
1 'polypeptide(L)'
;MRVLGRIAEALIVRECNRNPTANRRWAMYARRGKIPHRGLDNYKAVGTGLHTTERLYPTKYRPSDTQRDIIWVHVEDLVSELIEKRQVGASAGVPAGLQIKVSQDGFRYIYRSDIRRGRYEIPLVYFDLANDYYKLTNAIYQEERDNVRIGVDILRGRDVSPEIHEWLQSYYDVVYNLVTGRLTLDALIRDELLLDAFKKDVQEHNLGGDLIVV
;
A
#
# COMPACT_ATOMS: atom_id res chain seq x y z
N MET A 1 -1.69 7.93 9.87
CA MET A 1 -0.79 7.32 10.88
C MET A 1 0.24 6.47 10.14
N ARG A 2 1.55 6.62 10.39
CA ARG A 2 2.59 5.90 9.60
C ARG A 2 2.52 4.37 9.74
N VAL A 3 2.09 3.86 10.91
CA VAL A 3 1.97 2.42 11.17
C VAL A 3 0.94 1.75 10.26
N LEU A 4 -0.29 2.30 10.18
CA LEU A 4 -1.31 1.77 9.27
C LEU A 4 -0.91 1.86 7.79
N GLY A 5 -0.13 2.87 7.41
CA GLY A 5 0.46 2.95 6.07
C GLY A 5 1.38 1.75 5.76
N ARG A 6 2.25 1.38 6.70
CA ARG A 6 3.11 0.18 6.57
C ARG A 6 2.33 -1.12 6.58
N ILE A 7 1.26 -1.21 7.37
CA ILE A 7 0.37 -2.37 7.34
C ILE A 7 -0.29 -2.48 5.96
N ALA A 8 -0.80 -1.38 5.42
CA ALA A 8 -1.39 -1.36 4.07
C ALA A 8 -0.36 -1.76 3.00
N GLU A 9 0.86 -1.24 3.07
CA GLU A 9 1.97 -1.63 2.20
C GLU A 9 2.18 -3.16 2.21
N ALA A 10 2.29 -3.75 3.40
CA ALA A 10 2.47 -5.20 3.55
C ALA A 10 1.27 -6.01 3.03
N LEU A 11 0.04 -5.56 3.28
CA LEU A 11 -1.19 -6.21 2.81
C LEU A 11 -1.26 -6.20 1.27
N ILE A 12 -0.97 -5.07 0.62
CA ILE A 12 -0.98 -4.94 -0.84
C ILE A 12 0.11 -5.80 -1.46
N VAL A 13 1.34 -5.78 -0.92
CA VAL A 13 2.44 -6.62 -1.41
C VAL A 13 2.07 -8.10 -1.31
N ARG A 14 1.45 -8.51 -0.20
CA ARG A 14 0.96 -9.89 -0.01
C ARG A 14 -0.13 -10.25 -1.02
N GLU A 15 -1.11 -9.38 -1.23
CA GLU A 15 -2.20 -9.60 -2.19
C GLU A 15 -1.66 -9.72 -3.62
N CYS A 16 -0.79 -8.81 -4.04
CA CYS A 16 -0.15 -8.84 -5.35
C CYS A 16 0.62 -10.14 -5.57
N ASN A 17 1.44 -10.55 -4.61
CA ASN A 17 2.30 -11.72 -4.77
C ASN A 17 1.55 -13.06 -4.62
N ARG A 18 0.29 -13.06 -4.15
CA ARG A 18 -0.56 -14.26 -4.06
C ARG A 18 -1.59 -14.35 -5.18
N ASN A 19 -1.99 -13.23 -5.77
CA ASN A 19 -3.05 -13.16 -6.76
C ASN A 19 -2.58 -12.39 -8.01
N PRO A 20 -2.27 -13.09 -9.12
CA PRO A 20 -1.84 -12.46 -10.36
C PRO A 20 -2.83 -11.42 -10.90
N THR A 21 -4.14 -11.61 -10.72
CA THR A 21 -5.15 -10.64 -11.16
C THR A 21 -5.06 -9.36 -10.34
N ALA A 22 -4.88 -9.47 -9.02
CA ALA A 22 -4.64 -8.31 -8.16
C ALA A 22 -3.32 -7.61 -8.53
N ASN A 23 -2.25 -8.37 -8.75
CA ASN A 23 -0.95 -7.83 -9.19
C ASN A 23 -1.08 -7.00 -10.46
N ARG A 24 -1.73 -7.54 -11.51
CA ARG A 24 -1.98 -6.81 -12.76
C ARG A 24 -2.76 -5.52 -12.52
N ARG A 25 -3.74 -5.53 -11.61
CA ARG A 25 -4.56 -4.35 -11.29
C ARG A 25 -3.73 -3.27 -10.58
N TRP A 26 -2.99 -3.62 -9.54
CA TRP A 26 -2.14 -2.68 -8.81
C TRP A 26 -1.00 -2.14 -9.68
N ALA A 27 -0.31 -3.01 -10.41
CA ALA A 27 0.76 -2.63 -11.32
C ALA A 27 0.26 -1.74 -12.46
N MET A 28 -0.97 -1.94 -12.94
CA MET A 28 -1.62 -1.06 -13.89
C MET A 28 -1.77 0.35 -13.31
N TYR A 29 -2.28 0.49 -12.09
CA TYR A 29 -2.40 1.80 -11.45
C TYR A 29 -1.03 2.46 -11.22
N ALA A 30 -0.06 1.70 -10.71
CA ALA A 30 1.31 2.17 -10.45
C ALA A 30 1.98 2.80 -11.67
N ARG A 31 1.72 2.24 -12.86
CA ARG A 31 2.25 2.73 -14.13
C ARG A 31 1.34 3.72 -14.86
N ARG A 32 0.28 4.22 -14.23
CA ARG A 32 -0.76 5.08 -14.83
C ARG A 32 -1.41 4.47 -16.08
N GLY A 33 -1.55 3.15 -16.07
CA GLY A 33 -2.23 2.38 -17.11
C GLY A 33 -3.75 2.44 -17.00
N LYS A 34 -4.43 2.01 -18.06
CA LYS A 34 -5.90 1.94 -18.13
C LYS A 34 -6.47 0.52 -18.09
N ILE A 35 -5.67 -0.47 -18.51
CA ILE A 35 -6.12 -1.85 -18.68
C ILE A 35 -5.04 -2.78 -18.09
N PRO A 36 -5.41 -3.72 -17.20
CA PRO A 36 -4.50 -4.74 -16.71
C PRO A 36 -4.19 -5.75 -17.84
N HIS A 37 -2.94 -6.20 -17.94
CA HIS A 37 -2.54 -7.13 -19.01
C HIS A 37 -1.51 -8.16 -18.52
N ARG A 38 -1.44 -9.30 -19.21
CA ARG A 38 -0.57 -10.45 -18.83
C ARG A 38 0.91 -10.12 -18.74
N GLY A 39 1.41 -9.15 -19.50
CA GLY A 39 2.81 -8.72 -19.37
C GLY A 39 3.20 -8.20 -17.97
N LEU A 40 2.23 -7.86 -17.11
CA LEU A 40 2.49 -7.48 -15.72
C LEU A 40 2.78 -8.69 -14.81
N ASP A 41 2.53 -9.91 -15.28
CA ASP A 41 2.85 -11.15 -14.54
C ASP A 41 4.35 -11.39 -14.41
N ASN A 42 5.14 -10.77 -15.30
CA ASN A 42 6.61 -10.80 -15.25
C ASN A 42 7.17 -9.88 -14.17
N TYR A 43 6.33 -9.28 -13.33
CA TYR A 43 6.72 -8.38 -12.27
C TYR A 43 6.10 -8.78 -10.93
N LYS A 44 6.89 -8.64 -9.86
CA LYS A 44 6.44 -8.85 -8.47
C LYS A 44 6.45 -7.54 -7.69
N ALA A 45 5.48 -7.40 -6.79
CA ALA A 45 5.39 -6.23 -5.92
C ALA A 45 6.40 -6.33 -4.78
N VAL A 46 7.06 -5.21 -4.47
CA VAL A 46 8.04 -5.06 -3.40
C VAL A 46 7.70 -3.79 -2.62
N GLY A 47 7.52 -3.92 -1.31
CA GLY A 47 7.30 -2.78 -0.41
C GLY A 47 8.62 -2.20 0.06
N THR A 48 8.93 -0.96 -0.29
CA THR A 48 10.27 -0.37 -0.07
C THR A 48 10.56 -0.07 1.40
N GLY A 49 9.54 -0.06 2.26
CA GLY A 49 9.64 0.14 3.70
C GLY A 49 9.60 -1.14 4.54
N LEU A 50 9.48 -2.32 3.92
CA LEU A 50 9.34 -3.60 4.61
C LEU A 50 10.68 -4.28 4.92
N HIS A 51 10.78 -4.93 6.09
CA HIS A 51 11.96 -5.74 6.45
C HIS A 51 12.19 -6.94 5.53
N THR A 52 11.11 -7.49 4.94
CA THR A 52 11.24 -8.54 3.91
C THR A 52 12.01 -8.02 2.70
N THR A 53 11.84 -6.74 2.34
CA THR A 53 12.57 -6.09 1.26
C THR A 53 14.01 -5.81 1.64
N GLU A 54 14.27 -5.34 2.85
CA GLU A 54 15.63 -5.18 3.38
C GLU A 54 16.45 -6.47 3.25
N ARG A 55 15.83 -7.62 3.55
CA ARG A 55 16.48 -8.94 3.47
C ARG A 55 16.62 -9.48 2.05
N LEU A 56 15.58 -9.39 1.23
CA LEU A 56 15.51 -10.08 -0.07
C LEU A 56 15.87 -9.18 -1.26
N TYR A 57 15.70 -7.86 -1.13
CA TYR A 57 15.95 -6.86 -2.16
C TYR A 57 16.62 -5.62 -1.55
N PRO A 58 17.80 -5.73 -0.92
CA PRO A 58 18.41 -4.64 -0.14
C PRO A 58 18.63 -3.35 -0.95
N THR A 59 18.88 -3.47 -2.26
CA THR A 59 19.03 -2.31 -3.17
C THR A 59 17.72 -1.55 -3.44
N LYS A 60 16.58 -2.15 -3.09
CA LYS A 60 15.22 -1.60 -3.22
C LYS A 60 14.64 -1.14 -1.89
N TYR A 61 15.28 -1.48 -0.78
CA TYR A 61 14.85 -1.03 0.55
C TYR A 61 15.16 0.45 0.73
N ARG A 62 14.11 1.26 0.83
CA ARG A 62 14.17 2.73 0.93
C ARG A 62 13.14 3.24 1.93
N PRO A 63 13.26 2.90 3.22
CA PRO A 63 12.28 3.26 4.25
C PRO A 63 12.13 4.77 4.50
N SER A 64 13.08 5.58 4.01
CA SER A 64 13.05 7.04 4.04
C SER A 64 12.38 7.67 2.81
N ASP A 65 12.26 6.94 1.70
CA ASP A 65 11.52 7.39 0.50
C ASP A 65 10.03 7.12 0.70
N THR A 66 9.32 8.11 1.22
CA THR A 66 7.87 8.02 1.46
C THR A 66 7.02 8.22 0.20
N GLN A 67 7.63 8.37 -0.98
CA GLN A 67 6.89 8.55 -2.22
C GLN A 67 6.57 7.20 -2.86
N ARG A 68 7.53 6.27 -2.92
CA ARG A 68 7.38 4.95 -3.56
C ARG A 68 7.30 3.84 -2.52
N ASP A 69 6.18 3.77 -1.79
CA ASP A 69 5.98 2.72 -0.80
C ASP A 69 5.96 1.33 -1.44
N ILE A 70 5.41 1.19 -2.66
CA ILE A 70 5.40 -0.08 -3.40
C ILE A 70 5.94 0.13 -4.82
N ILE A 71 6.83 -0.76 -5.24
CA ILE A 71 7.37 -0.84 -6.60
C ILE A 71 7.19 -2.25 -7.18
N TRP A 72 7.43 -2.39 -8.49
CA TRP A 72 7.40 -3.66 -9.19
C TRP A 72 8.75 -3.97 -9.79
N VAL A 73 9.31 -5.14 -9.49
CA VAL A 73 10.60 -5.61 -10.04
C VAL A 73 10.37 -6.80 -10.95
N HIS A 74 11.16 -6.91 -12.03
CA HIS A 74 11.05 -8.03 -12.97
C HIS A 74 11.41 -9.35 -12.27
N VAL A 75 10.71 -10.43 -12.59
CA VAL A 75 10.87 -11.72 -11.87
C VAL A 75 12.20 -12.41 -12.20
N GLU A 76 12.70 -12.26 -13.43
CA GLU A 76 13.98 -12.84 -13.88
C GLU A 76 15.17 -11.89 -13.68
N ASP A 77 14.90 -10.59 -13.53
CA ASP A 77 15.91 -9.56 -13.29
C ASP A 77 15.44 -8.62 -12.18
N LEU A 78 15.90 -8.91 -10.97
CA LEU A 78 15.48 -8.20 -9.76
C LEU A 78 16.00 -6.75 -9.71
N VAL A 79 16.92 -6.38 -10.61
CA VAL A 79 17.41 -5.01 -10.76
C VAL A 79 16.42 -4.17 -11.55
N SER A 80 15.82 -4.74 -12.60
CA SER A 80 14.88 -4.06 -13.47
C SER A 80 13.55 -3.77 -12.79
N GLU A 81 13.13 -2.50 -12.85
CA GLU A 81 11.85 -2.02 -12.32
C GLU A 81 10.83 -1.82 -13.44
N LEU A 82 9.55 -1.99 -13.12
CA LEU A 82 8.45 -1.62 -14.01
C LEU A 82 8.51 -0.11 -14.28
N ILE A 83 8.27 0.29 -15.53
CA ILE A 83 8.30 1.69 -15.95
C ILE A 83 6.88 2.23 -16.19
N GLU A 84 6.67 3.48 -15.80
CA GLU A 84 5.43 4.21 -16.06
C GLU A 84 5.09 4.34 -17.55
N LYS A 85 3.80 4.36 -17.90
CA LYS A 85 3.36 4.77 -19.24
C LYS A 85 3.44 6.29 -19.36
N ARG A 86 4.51 6.82 -19.96
CA ARG A 86 4.61 8.22 -20.38
C ARG A 86 4.03 8.43 -21.79
N GLN A 87 3.76 9.69 -22.13
CA GLN A 87 3.47 10.06 -23.51
C GLN A 87 4.65 9.73 -24.43
N VAL A 88 4.36 9.47 -25.70
CA VAL A 88 5.33 9.15 -26.74
C VAL A 88 6.39 10.28 -26.82
N GLY A 89 7.68 9.93 -26.74
CA GLY A 89 8.80 10.87 -26.86
C GLY A 89 9.63 11.13 -25.58
N ALA A 90 9.25 10.56 -24.42
CA ALA A 90 10.08 10.63 -23.22
C ALA A 90 11.31 9.70 -23.32
N SER A 91 12.52 10.27 -23.19
CA SER A 91 13.80 9.59 -23.40
C SER A 91 14.28 8.73 -22.22
N ALA A 92 13.66 8.83 -21.05
CA ALA A 92 13.97 8.01 -19.88
C ALA A 92 12.70 7.54 -19.16
N GLY A 93 12.68 6.24 -18.83
CA GLY A 93 11.63 5.61 -18.06
C GLY A 93 11.70 6.03 -16.59
N VAL A 94 10.58 6.52 -16.04
CA VAL A 94 10.46 6.67 -14.59
C VAL A 94 9.93 5.36 -14.00
N PRO A 95 10.55 4.85 -12.93
CA PRO A 95 10.03 3.68 -12.25
C PRO A 95 8.60 3.90 -11.76
N ALA A 96 7.73 2.95 -12.10
CA ALA A 96 6.37 2.90 -11.62
C ALA A 96 6.36 2.54 -10.13
N GLY A 97 5.41 3.13 -9.41
CA GLY A 97 5.21 2.84 -8.00
C GLY A 97 3.91 3.40 -7.48
N LEU A 98 3.61 3.10 -6.22
CA LEU A 98 2.47 3.64 -5.50
C LEU A 98 2.89 4.26 -4.19
N GLN A 99 2.29 5.41 -3.88
CA GLN A 99 2.32 6.00 -2.56
C GLN A 99 1.06 5.58 -1.81
N ILE A 100 1.19 5.05 -0.59
CA ILE A 100 0.09 4.55 0.20
C ILE A 100 -0.20 5.51 1.35
N LYS A 101 -1.46 5.94 1.47
CA LYS A 101 -1.92 6.79 2.57
C LYS A 101 -3.13 6.16 3.23
N VAL A 102 -3.11 6.12 4.56
CA VAL A 102 -4.21 5.60 5.38
C VAL A 102 -4.52 6.62 6.47
N SER A 103 -5.76 7.12 6.49
CA SER A 103 -6.19 8.19 7.41
C SER A 103 -7.71 8.27 7.53
N GLN A 104 -8.18 8.80 8.65
CA GLN A 104 -9.57 9.27 8.85
C GLN A 104 -9.75 10.75 8.47
N ASP A 105 -8.67 11.45 8.10
CA ASP A 105 -8.68 12.85 7.66
C ASP A 105 -7.67 13.03 6.51
N GLY A 106 -8.14 12.79 5.30
CA GLY A 106 -7.38 12.94 4.05
C GLY A 106 -7.15 14.40 3.69
N PHE A 107 -8.04 15.31 4.08
CA PHE A 107 -7.85 16.73 3.82
C PHE A 107 -6.63 17.28 4.56
N ARG A 108 -6.46 16.97 5.85
CA ARG A 108 -5.26 17.38 6.56
C ARG A 108 -4.02 16.59 6.12
N TYR A 109 -4.18 15.28 5.91
CA TYR A 109 -3.04 14.37 5.74
C TYR A 109 -2.50 14.25 4.33
N ILE A 110 -3.31 14.54 3.30
CA ILE A 110 -2.94 14.42 1.88
C ILE A 110 -3.03 15.79 1.21
N TYR A 111 -4.16 16.48 1.34
CA TYR A 111 -4.35 17.75 0.63
C TYR A 111 -3.36 18.82 1.06
N ARG A 112 -3.31 19.13 2.36
CA ARG A 112 -2.47 20.22 2.88
C ARG A 112 -0.97 19.92 2.85
N SER A 113 -0.62 18.65 2.96
CA SER A 113 0.76 18.15 3.02
C SER A 113 1.33 17.94 1.61
N ASP A 114 0.62 17.22 0.75
CA ASP A 114 1.20 16.67 -0.48
C ASP A 114 0.67 17.43 -1.71
N ILE A 115 -0.65 17.56 -1.84
CA ILE A 115 -1.28 18.16 -3.04
C ILE A 115 -1.05 19.66 -3.12
N ARG A 116 -1.40 20.43 -2.09
CA ARG A 116 -1.26 21.90 -2.07
C ARG A 116 0.19 22.36 -2.24
N ARG A 117 1.15 21.49 -1.91
CA ARG A 117 2.59 21.79 -2.01
C ARG A 117 3.22 21.24 -3.29
N GLY A 118 2.45 20.59 -4.17
CA GLY A 118 2.95 20.01 -5.42
C GLY A 118 3.98 18.90 -5.21
N ARG A 119 3.89 18.14 -4.11
CA ARG A 119 4.91 17.16 -3.69
C ARG A 119 4.61 15.71 -4.06
N TYR A 120 3.58 15.44 -4.86
CA TYR A 120 3.28 14.07 -5.30
C TYR A 120 3.92 13.83 -6.68
N GLU A 121 4.62 12.70 -6.83
CA GLU A 121 5.31 12.35 -8.08
C GLU A 121 4.66 11.15 -8.78
N ILE A 122 4.13 10.23 -8.00
CA ILE A 122 3.57 8.96 -8.46
C ILE A 122 2.10 8.83 -8.02
N PRO A 123 1.34 7.85 -8.55
CA PRO A 123 -0.02 7.62 -8.10
C PRO A 123 -0.09 7.34 -6.59
N LEU A 124 -1.01 8.05 -5.93
CA LEU A 124 -1.29 7.94 -4.50
C LEU A 124 -2.59 7.18 -4.31
N VAL A 125 -2.55 6.14 -3.48
CA VAL A 125 -3.70 5.34 -3.08
C VAL A 125 -4.09 5.73 -1.67
N TYR A 126 -5.29 6.29 -1.53
CA TYR A 126 -5.82 6.73 -0.26
C TYR A 126 -6.89 5.76 0.27
N PHE A 127 -6.59 5.07 1.37
CA PHE A 127 -7.59 4.35 2.16
C PHE A 127 -8.27 5.31 3.15
N ASP A 128 -9.47 5.75 2.77
CA ASP A 128 -10.30 6.72 3.46
C ASP A 128 -11.12 6.07 4.58
N LEU A 129 -10.51 5.88 5.75
CA LEU A 129 -11.13 5.16 6.86
C LEU A 129 -12.40 5.83 7.40
N ALA A 130 -12.56 7.14 7.16
CA ALA A 130 -13.74 7.94 7.52
C ALA A 130 -14.61 8.31 6.30
N ASN A 131 -14.44 7.65 5.16
CA ASN A 131 -15.23 7.88 3.94
C ASN A 131 -15.14 9.32 3.38
N ASP A 132 -13.99 9.97 3.55
CA ASP A 132 -13.76 11.38 3.18
C ASP A 132 -13.00 11.57 1.86
N TYR A 133 -12.84 10.51 1.05
CA TYR A 133 -12.20 10.59 -0.26
C TYR A 133 -12.84 11.66 -1.17
N TYR A 134 -14.17 11.68 -1.29
CA TYR A 134 -14.85 12.66 -2.15
C TYR A 134 -14.75 14.09 -1.62
N LYS A 135 -14.64 14.27 -0.30
CA LYS A 135 -14.37 15.59 0.28
C LYS A 135 -12.98 16.08 -0.12
N LEU A 136 -11.98 15.20 -0.10
CA LEU A 136 -10.63 15.49 -0.58
C LEU A 136 -10.62 15.83 -2.07
N THR A 137 -11.21 15.00 -2.93
CA THR A 137 -11.16 15.21 -4.39
C THR A 137 -11.96 16.43 -4.83
N ASN A 138 -13.09 16.72 -4.20
CA ASN A 138 -13.86 17.94 -4.48
C ASN A 138 -13.06 19.21 -4.18
N ALA A 139 -12.25 19.22 -3.10
CA ALA A 139 -11.38 20.36 -2.83
C ALA A 139 -10.28 20.53 -3.87
N ILE A 140 -9.71 19.43 -4.37
CA ILE A 140 -8.73 19.45 -5.46
C ILE A 140 -9.34 20.05 -6.73
N TYR A 141 -10.57 19.65 -7.07
CA TYR A 141 -11.30 20.21 -8.21
C TYR A 141 -11.60 21.70 -8.03
N GLN A 142 -12.04 22.12 -6.84
CA GLN A 142 -12.36 23.53 -6.54
C GLN A 142 -11.15 24.47 -6.63
N GLU A 143 -9.94 23.97 -6.39
CA GLU A 143 -8.70 24.75 -6.55
C GLU A 143 -8.12 24.69 -7.98
N GLU A 144 -8.86 24.16 -8.95
CA GLU A 144 -8.46 24.07 -10.38
C GLU A 144 -7.04 23.50 -10.56
N ARG A 145 -6.73 22.45 -9.80
CA ARG A 145 -5.44 21.75 -9.89
C ARG A 145 -5.42 20.82 -11.10
N ASP A 146 -5.35 21.40 -12.29
CA ASP A 146 -5.38 20.68 -13.59
C ASP A 146 -4.26 19.65 -13.75
N ASN A 147 -3.19 19.76 -12.95
CA ASN A 147 -2.10 18.80 -12.93
C ASN A 147 -2.42 17.50 -12.17
N VAL A 148 -3.50 17.45 -11.38
CA VAL A 148 -3.90 16.30 -10.57
C VAL A 148 -5.08 15.57 -11.22
N ARG A 149 -4.86 14.35 -11.74
CA ARG A 149 -5.95 13.56 -12.32
C ARG A 149 -6.53 12.60 -11.29
N ILE A 150 -7.74 12.88 -10.83
CA ILE A 150 -8.49 11.96 -9.95
C ILE A 150 -8.79 10.65 -10.71
N GLY A 151 -8.61 9.52 -10.05
CA GLY A 151 -8.75 8.18 -10.66
C GLY A 151 -7.51 7.70 -11.41
N VAL A 152 -6.46 8.52 -11.52
CA VAL A 152 -5.17 8.14 -12.12
C VAL A 152 -4.01 8.44 -11.17
N ASP A 153 -3.91 9.68 -10.72
CA ASP A 153 -2.87 10.15 -9.80
C ASP A 153 -3.33 10.06 -8.34
N ILE A 154 -4.63 10.23 -8.08
CA ILE A 154 -5.23 10.02 -6.75
C ILE A 154 -6.30 8.94 -6.88
N LEU A 155 -6.10 7.83 -6.19
CA LEU A 155 -6.94 6.64 -6.23
C LEU A 155 -7.56 6.41 -4.85
N ARG A 156 -8.79 5.91 -4.84
CA ARG A 156 -9.43 5.46 -3.62
C ARG A 156 -9.10 4.01 -3.36
N GLY A 157 -8.47 3.73 -2.22
CA GLY A 157 -8.03 2.38 -1.83
C GLY A 157 -9.16 1.36 -1.80
N ARG A 158 -10.32 1.74 -1.25
CA ARG A 158 -11.54 0.91 -1.23
C ARG A 158 -11.98 0.44 -2.61
N ASP A 159 -11.86 1.29 -3.63
CA ASP A 159 -12.29 0.95 -4.99
C ASP A 159 -11.28 -0.01 -5.66
N VAL A 160 -10.01 0.00 -5.21
CA VAL A 160 -8.96 -0.88 -5.71
C VAL A 160 -8.99 -2.25 -5.04
N SER A 161 -9.01 -2.29 -3.70
CA SER A 161 -9.17 -3.52 -2.90
C SER A 161 -10.09 -3.24 -1.69
N PRO A 162 -11.39 -3.61 -1.79
CA PRO A 162 -12.33 -3.50 -0.68
C PRO A 162 -11.89 -4.30 0.55
N GLU A 163 -11.33 -5.49 0.34
CA GLU A 163 -10.87 -6.39 1.41
C GLU A 163 -9.76 -5.76 2.25
N ILE A 164 -8.72 -5.20 1.60
CA ILE A 164 -7.65 -4.48 2.32
C ILE A 164 -8.22 -3.27 3.07
N HIS A 165 -9.18 -2.56 2.49
CA HIS A 165 -9.82 -1.43 3.17
C HIS A 165 -10.54 -1.88 4.44
N GLU A 166 -11.31 -2.97 4.39
CA GLU A 166 -12.01 -3.54 5.55
C GLU A 166 -11.05 -4.02 6.65
N TRP A 167 -9.92 -4.65 6.27
CA TRP A 167 -8.87 -5.00 7.24
C TRP A 167 -8.28 -3.76 7.90
N LEU A 168 -7.96 -2.72 7.14
CA LEU A 168 -7.42 -1.48 7.69
C LEU A 168 -8.41 -0.76 8.62
N GLN A 169 -9.70 -0.80 8.32
CA GLN A 169 -10.74 -0.31 9.22
C GLN A 169 -10.77 -1.12 10.52
N SER A 170 -10.76 -2.45 10.43
CA SER A 170 -10.75 -3.35 11.59
C SER A 170 -9.50 -3.18 12.46
N TYR A 171 -8.34 -2.92 11.86
CA TYR A 171 -7.08 -2.71 12.59
C TYR A 171 -6.97 -1.34 13.23
N TYR A 172 -7.78 -0.36 12.82
CA TYR A 172 -7.60 1.03 13.21
C TYR A 172 -7.61 1.20 14.74
N ASP A 173 -8.65 0.71 15.41
CA ASP A 173 -8.82 0.92 16.85
C ASP A 173 -7.76 0.17 17.66
N VAL A 174 -7.41 -1.05 17.26
CA VAL A 174 -6.36 -1.83 17.92
C VAL A 174 -5.02 -1.10 17.80
N VAL A 175 -4.64 -0.68 16.59
CA VAL A 175 -3.38 0.03 16.34
C VAL A 175 -3.37 1.40 17.05
N TYR A 176 -4.48 2.14 17.01
CA TYR A 176 -4.60 3.43 17.69
C TYR A 176 -4.41 3.27 19.20
N ASN A 177 -5.08 2.30 19.82
CA ASN A 177 -4.99 2.07 21.26
C ASN A 177 -3.59 1.56 21.66
N LEU A 178 -2.96 0.71 20.84
CA LEU A 178 -1.56 0.29 21.05
C LEU A 178 -0.59 1.48 21.00
N VAL A 179 -0.66 2.30 19.95
CA VAL A 179 0.26 3.43 19.74
C VAL A 179 0.06 4.54 20.78
N THR A 180 -1.16 4.71 21.27
CA THR A 180 -1.48 5.70 22.32
C THR A 180 -1.26 5.17 23.74
N GLY A 181 -0.85 3.91 23.91
CA GLY A 181 -0.63 3.28 25.21
C GLY A 181 -1.92 2.96 25.99
N ARG A 182 -3.09 3.06 25.35
CA ARG A 182 -4.39 2.69 25.93
C ARG A 182 -4.61 1.17 25.96
N LEU A 183 -3.92 0.45 25.08
CA LEU A 183 -3.81 -1.00 25.05
C LEU A 183 -2.32 -1.35 25.06
N THR A 184 -1.90 -2.32 25.86
CA THR A 184 -0.54 -2.86 25.83
C THR A 184 -0.53 -4.22 25.16
N LEU A 185 0.63 -4.64 24.64
CA LEU A 185 0.78 -5.99 24.11
C LEU A 185 0.47 -7.03 25.19
N ASP A 186 0.98 -6.83 26.42
CA ASP A 186 0.70 -7.70 27.56
C ASP A 186 -0.81 -7.81 27.84
N ALA A 187 -1.56 -6.72 27.76
CA ALA A 187 -3.01 -6.74 27.96
C ALA A 187 -3.74 -7.48 26.84
N LEU A 188 -3.22 -7.44 25.61
CA LEU A 188 -3.79 -8.15 24.46
C LEU A 188 -3.57 -9.67 24.56
N ILE A 189 -2.45 -10.11 25.14
CA ILE A 189 -2.05 -11.53 25.22
C ILE A 189 -2.21 -12.13 26.63
N ARG A 190 -2.74 -11.36 27.58
CA ARG A 190 -2.71 -11.67 29.03
C ARG A 190 -3.41 -12.98 29.40
N ASP A 191 -4.41 -13.34 28.62
CA ASP A 191 -5.14 -14.58 28.82
C ASP A 191 -4.36 -15.70 28.11
N GLU A 192 -3.57 -16.43 28.89
CA GLU A 192 -2.76 -17.55 28.40
C GLU A 192 -3.63 -18.62 27.71
N LEU A 193 -4.89 -18.81 28.16
CA LEU A 193 -5.82 -19.76 27.53
C LEU A 193 -6.27 -19.26 26.16
N LEU A 194 -6.57 -17.98 26.02
CA LEU A 194 -6.89 -17.38 24.72
C LEU A 194 -5.68 -17.38 23.78
N LEU A 195 -4.48 -17.11 24.31
CA LEU A 195 -3.25 -17.14 23.52
C LEU A 195 -2.94 -18.56 23.03
N ASP A 196 -3.11 -19.56 23.88
CA ASP A 196 -2.89 -20.96 23.50
C ASP A 196 -3.98 -21.48 22.56
N ALA A 197 -5.23 -21.07 22.74
CA ALA A 197 -6.31 -21.32 21.78
C ALA A 197 -5.97 -20.69 20.42
N PHE A 198 -5.55 -19.43 20.39
CA PHE A 198 -5.15 -18.76 19.16
C PHE A 198 -3.95 -19.44 18.48
N LYS A 199 -2.91 -19.83 19.23
CA LYS A 199 -1.78 -20.60 18.68
C LYS A 199 -2.24 -21.91 18.05
N LYS A 200 -3.16 -22.61 18.72
CA LYS A 200 -3.74 -23.87 18.24
C LYS A 200 -4.54 -23.65 16.95
N ASP A 201 -5.41 -22.65 16.92
CA ASP A 201 -6.17 -22.27 15.72
C ASP A 201 -5.22 -21.94 14.56
N VAL A 202 -4.16 -21.16 14.81
CA VAL A 202 -3.14 -20.83 13.80
C VAL A 202 -2.42 -22.09 13.29
N GLN A 203 -2.09 -23.04 14.16
CA GLN A 203 -1.47 -24.30 13.75
C GLN A 203 -2.45 -25.15 12.91
N GLU A 204 -3.70 -25.28 13.33
CA GLU A 204 -4.74 -26.02 12.61
C GLU A 204 -5.03 -25.41 11.23
N HIS A 205 -5.01 -24.07 11.13
CA HIS A 205 -5.16 -23.36 9.86
C HIS A 205 -3.91 -23.39 8.96
N ASN A 206 -2.70 -23.56 9.51
CA ASN A 206 -1.44 -23.64 8.75
C ASN A 206 -0.98 -25.06 8.41
N LEU A 207 -1.78 -26.10 8.69
CA LEU A 207 -1.53 -27.47 8.23
C LEU A 207 -1.52 -27.63 6.68
N GLY A 208 -1.65 -26.54 5.92
CA GLY A 208 -1.42 -26.47 4.47
C GLY A 208 -0.28 -25.54 4.02
N GLY A 209 0.48 -24.91 4.92
CA GLY A 209 1.56 -23.99 4.53
C GLY A 209 2.58 -23.73 5.63
N ASP A 210 3.82 -24.13 5.39
CA ASP A 210 4.95 -24.00 6.31
C ASP A 210 5.11 -22.55 6.84
N LEU A 211 5.08 -22.41 8.17
CA LEU A 211 5.50 -21.20 8.85
C LEU A 211 6.98 -21.32 9.21
N ILE A 212 7.81 -20.50 8.57
CA ILE A 212 9.15 -20.18 9.05
C ILE A 212 8.97 -19.34 10.32
N VAL A 213 9.23 -19.94 11.47
CA VAL A 213 9.43 -19.23 12.74
C VAL A 213 10.81 -18.58 12.68
N VAL A 214 10.87 -17.25 12.86
CA VAL A 214 12.10 -16.50 13.17
C VAL A 214 12.02 -16.09 14.63
#